data_AF-A0A941P837-F1
#
_entry.id   AF-A0A941P837-F1
#
_cell.length_a   1.000
_cell.length_b   1.000
_cell.length_c   1.000
_cell.angle_alpha   90.00
_cell.angle_beta   90.00
_cell.angle_gamma   90.00
#
_symmetry.space_group_name_H-M   'P 1'
#
loop_
_entity.id
_entity.type
_entity.pdbx_description
1 polymer ?
#
loop_
_entity_poly.entity_id
_entity_poly.type
_entity_poly.pdbx_seq_one_letter_code
_entity_poly.pdbx_strand_id
1 'polypeptide(L)'
;MAGVRSTIVLALAALLSGGALLGGCTASASAAPPDGASAVPDGPLAGRGDEVRLLREANRLTWGADSRAIAQLRSLGYQRYVEQQLHPTQAALPPAVLAQIDAMTISQRPMIELAREMAEQRRQAVALTDDDAKKAALKAWQQDMTRLGREAQTREILRALYSPNQVQEEMTWFWMNHFNVFLYKGNIRATIGDYEDAAIRPHALGKFRDLLGAVAHHPAMLVHLDNVQNAAGHVNE
;
A
#
# COMPACT_ATOMS: atom_id res chain seq x y z
N MET A 1 -57.08 -15.67 29.59
CA MET A 1 -56.13 -15.70 30.72
C MET A 1 -55.19 -14.52 30.55
N ALA A 2 -55.09 -13.70 31.61
CA ALA A 2 -54.38 -12.42 31.74
C ALA A 2 -52.90 -12.51 31.28
N GLY A 3 -52.28 -11.47 30.69
CA GLY A 3 -51.86 -10.21 31.36
C GLY A 3 -50.61 -10.48 32.19
N VAL A 4 -49.45 -9.83 31.99
CA VAL A 4 -49.11 -8.56 32.65
C VAL A 4 -47.77 -8.03 32.09
N ARG A 5 -47.75 -6.74 31.74
CA ARG A 5 -46.56 -5.88 31.59
C ARG A 5 -46.16 -5.37 32.98
N SER A 6 -44.87 -5.30 33.32
CA SER A 6 -44.42 -4.67 34.57
C SER A 6 -43.47 -3.52 34.31
N THR A 7 -44.05 -2.32 34.33
CA THR A 7 -43.42 -1.03 34.66
C THR A 7 -43.17 -0.95 36.16
N ILE A 8 -42.00 -0.46 36.58
CA ILE A 8 -41.80 0.08 37.94
C ILE A 8 -41.36 1.54 37.82
N VAL A 9 -42.19 2.39 38.41
CA VAL A 9 -42.01 3.82 38.71
C VAL A 9 -41.86 3.91 40.23
N LEU A 10 -40.93 4.74 40.73
CA LEU A 10 -40.99 5.50 41.99
C LEU A 10 -39.74 6.43 41.98
N ALA A 11 -39.76 7.77 41.90
CA ALA A 11 -40.51 8.85 42.57
C ALA A 11 -40.01 9.18 43.99
N LEU A 12 -39.31 10.32 44.15
CA LEU A 12 -39.48 11.46 45.10
C LEU A 12 -38.12 12.19 45.29
N ALA A 13 -37.97 13.48 44.96
CA ALA A 13 -38.28 14.69 45.77
C ALA A 13 -37.29 14.89 46.95
N ALA A 14 -36.76 16.07 47.33
CA ALA A 14 -36.95 17.45 46.95
C ALA A 14 -35.90 18.35 47.67
N LEU A 15 -35.69 19.56 47.11
CA LEU A 15 -35.48 20.87 47.77
C LEU A 15 -34.35 21.09 48.81
N LEU A 16 -33.47 22.07 48.55
CA LEU A 16 -33.41 23.39 49.25
C LEU A 16 -32.17 24.22 48.84
N SER A 17 -32.45 25.34 48.16
CA SER A 17 -31.93 26.71 48.33
C SER A 17 -30.54 27.00 48.93
N GLY A 18 -29.83 27.92 48.27
CA GLY A 18 -29.33 29.14 48.94
C GLY A 18 -27.88 29.53 48.64
N GLY A 19 -27.66 30.81 48.32
CA GLY A 19 -26.39 31.49 48.59
C GLY A 19 -25.67 32.11 47.39
N ALA A 20 -25.86 33.41 47.18
CA ALA A 20 -25.02 34.26 46.35
C ALA A 20 -23.64 34.50 47.01
N LEU A 21 -22.61 34.82 46.20
CA LEU A 21 -21.74 36.00 46.31
C LEU A 21 -20.51 35.92 45.37
N LEU A 22 -20.38 36.97 44.53
CA LEU A 22 -19.19 37.72 44.12
C LEU A 22 -17.85 37.03 43.79
N GLY A 23 -17.36 37.31 42.58
CA GLY A 23 -15.99 37.81 42.38
C GLY A 23 -15.02 36.88 41.66
N GLY A 24 -14.42 37.37 40.57
CA GLY A 24 -13.14 36.87 40.07
C GLY A 24 -13.07 36.62 38.57
N CYS A 25 -12.63 37.63 37.81
CA CYS A 25 -12.04 37.40 36.50
C CYS A 25 -10.71 36.66 36.67
N THR A 26 -10.59 35.46 36.12
CA THR A 26 -9.30 34.99 35.60
C THR A 26 -9.57 34.26 34.29
N ALA A 27 -9.04 34.82 33.20
CA ALA A 27 -8.92 34.12 31.94
C ALA A 27 -8.06 32.88 32.19
N SER A 28 -8.64 31.70 32.08
CA SER A 28 -7.87 30.48 31.93
C SER A 28 -7.21 30.52 30.55
N ALA A 29 -6.00 31.06 30.51
CA ALA A 29 -5.09 30.80 29.42
C ALA A 29 -4.89 29.28 29.37
N SER A 30 -5.49 28.65 28.36
CA SER A 30 -5.11 27.30 27.95
C SER A 30 -3.62 27.36 27.65
N ALA A 31 -2.81 26.80 28.56
CA ALA A 31 -1.42 26.54 28.30
C ALA A 31 -1.37 25.61 27.08
N ALA A 32 -0.79 26.12 25.99
CA ALA A 32 -0.40 25.29 24.87
C ALA A 32 0.47 24.13 25.40
N PRO A 33 0.33 22.91 24.86
CA PRO A 33 1.24 21.83 25.21
C PRO A 33 2.67 22.28 24.88
N PRO A 34 3.68 21.86 25.66
CA PRO A 34 5.06 22.21 25.32
C PRO A 34 5.36 21.68 23.92
N ASP A 35 5.92 22.54 23.07
CA ASP A 35 6.55 22.18 21.80
C ASP A 35 7.67 21.18 22.07
N GLY A 36 7.27 19.92 22.25
CA GLY A 36 8.11 18.75 22.42
C GLY A 36 8.29 18.01 21.10
N ALA A 37 8.10 18.70 19.97
CA ALA A 37 8.75 18.29 18.74
C ALA A 37 10.24 18.49 18.99
N SER A 38 10.91 17.42 19.43
CA SER A 38 12.36 17.35 19.43
C SER A 38 12.82 17.83 18.06
N ALA A 39 13.33 19.06 17.99
CA ALA A 39 13.93 19.60 16.79
C ALA A 39 15.13 18.71 16.52
N VAL A 40 14.94 17.72 15.66
CA VAL A 40 15.96 16.84 15.13
C VAL A 40 16.99 17.80 14.54
N PRO A 41 18.21 17.96 15.11
CA PRO A 41 19.19 18.89 14.55
C PRO A 41 19.44 18.56 13.08
N ASP A 42 19.31 19.58 12.24
CA ASP A 42 19.37 19.49 10.76
C ASP A 42 20.79 19.50 10.19
N GLY A 43 21.79 19.57 11.07
CA GLY A 43 23.19 19.54 10.71
C GLY A 43 23.73 18.12 10.44
N PRO A 44 24.86 18.00 9.73
CA PRO A 44 25.63 16.76 9.63
C PRO A 44 25.96 16.21 11.02
N LEU A 45 25.87 14.89 11.17
CA LEU A 45 26.03 14.21 12.45
C LEU A 45 27.43 13.62 12.59
N ALA A 46 28.12 13.95 13.68
CA ALA A 46 29.49 13.57 13.97
C ALA A 46 29.65 13.15 15.45
N GLY A 47 29.47 11.87 15.74
CA GLY A 47 29.65 11.29 17.08
C GLY A 47 29.10 9.88 17.23
N ARG A 48 29.36 9.21 18.36
CA ARG A 48 28.80 7.86 18.63
C ARG A 48 27.30 7.90 18.97
N GLY A 49 26.84 8.93 19.68
CA GLY A 49 25.39 9.16 19.92
C GLY A 49 24.62 9.49 18.64
N ASP A 50 25.32 10.12 17.71
CA ASP A 50 24.85 10.46 16.37
C ASP A 50 24.66 9.22 15.47
N GLU A 51 25.48 8.18 15.66
CA GLU A 51 25.36 6.92 14.91
C GLU A 51 24.05 6.18 15.24
N VAL A 52 23.71 6.07 16.54
CA VAL A 52 22.45 5.44 16.96
C VAL A 52 21.25 6.23 16.44
N ARG A 53 21.36 7.56 16.39
CA ARG A 53 20.33 8.42 15.81
C ARG A 53 20.21 8.19 14.30
N LEU A 54 21.31 8.19 13.55
CA LEU A 54 21.33 7.90 12.10
C LEU A 54 20.64 6.58 11.76
N LEU A 55 20.99 5.52 12.49
CA LEU A 55 20.39 4.20 12.30
C LEU A 55 18.87 4.19 12.57
N ARG A 56 18.44 4.89 13.63
CA ARG A 56 17.01 5.01 13.96
C ARG A 56 16.26 5.74 12.86
N GLU A 57 16.77 6.87 12.39
CA GLU A 57 16.10 7.66 11.36
C GLU A 57 16.11 6.95 10.00
N ALA A 58 17.20 6.25 9.66
CA ALA A 58 17.23 5.41 8.47
C ALA A 58 16.16 4.31 8.52
N ASN A 59 16.05 3.58 9.65
CA ASN A 59 15.04 2.53 9.83
C ASN A 59 13.58 3.04 9.83
N ARG A 60 13.35 4.35 10.02
CA ARG A 60 12.01 4.93 10.02
C ARG A 60 11.50 5.31 8.63
N LEU A 61 12.42 5.51 7.69
CA LEU A 61 12.15 6.03 6.36
C LEU A 61 12.51 5.03 5.25
N THR A 62 12.96 3.84 5.63
CA THR A 62 13.48 2.82 4.72
C THR A 62 13.21 1.43 5.26
N TRP A 63 13.27 0.44 4.36
CA TRP A 63 13.16 -0.98 4.69
C TRP A 63 14.24 -1.53 5.63
N GLY A 64 15.23 -0.70 5.96
CA GLY A 64 16.28 -1.00 6.92
C GLY A 64 17.47 -0.08 6.69
N ALA A 65 18.17 0.25 7.77
CA ALA A 65 19.37 1.08 7.70
C ALA A 65 20.46 0.38 6.86
N ASP A 66 20.66 0.88 5.64
CA ASP A 66 21.75 0.47 4.76
C ASP A 66 22.86 1.55 4.70
N SER A 67 23.99 1.17 4.11
CA SER A 67 25.15 2.08 4.01
C SER A 67 24.86 3.33 3.16
N ARG A 68 23.95 3.25 2.19
CA ARG A 68 23.59 4.35 1.29
C ARG A 68 22.72 5.38 2.02
N ALA A 69 21.66 4.94 2.68
CA ALA A 69 20.75 5.77 3.47
C ALA A 69 21.52 6.48 4.60
N ILE A 70 22.40 5.75 5.30
CA ILE A 70 23.25 6.34 6.35
C ILE A 70 24.17 7.42 5.76
N ALA A 71 24.81 7.16 4.61
CA ALA A 71 25.68 8.14 3.96
C ALA A 71 24.90 9.39 3.49
N GLN A 72 23.69 9.22 2.96
CA GLN A 72 22.80 10.31 2.56
C GLN A 72 22.34 11.13 3.77
N LEU A 73 21.87 10.49 4.84
CA LEU A 73 21.48 11.17 6.07
C LEU A 73 22.64 11.96 6.70
N ARG A 74 23.85 11.40 6.68
CA ARG A 74 25.05 12.07 7.20
C ARG A 74 25.43 13.30 6.36
N SER A 75 25.26 13.24 5.04
CA SER A 75 25.67 14.32 4.13
C SER A 75 24.61 15.42 3.98
N LEU A 76 23.34 15.05 3.84
CA LEU A 76 22.23 15.96 3.60
C LEU A 76 21.64 16.55 4.89
N GLY A 77 21.72 15.81 5.99
CA GLY A 77 20.92 16.04 7.18
C GLY A 77 19.49 15.47 7.02
N TYR A 78 18.80 15.29 8.15
CA TYR A 78 17.51 14.59 8.18
C TYR A 78 16.42 15.28 7.35
N GLN A 79 16.19 16.58 7.52
CA GLN A 79 15.09 17.27 6.83
C GLN A 79 15.23 17.25 5.32
N ARG A 80 16.44 17.50 4.81
CA ARG A 80 16.70 17.43 3.37
C ARG A 80 16.54 16.01 2.83
N TYR A 81 16.93 15.01 3.60
CA TYR A 81 16.70 13.61 3.24
C TYR A 81 15.19 13.30 3.16
N VAL A 82 14.41 13.70 4.16
CA VAL A 82 12.95 13.54 4.15
C VAL A 82 12.31 14.24 2.96
N GLU A 83 12.66 15.51 2.71
CA GLU A 83 12.15 16.28 1.58
C GLU A 83 12.43 15.56 0.25
N GLN A 84 13.63 15.01 0.08
CA GLN A 84 13.99 14.21 -1.10
C GLN A 84 13.15 12.94 -1.23
N GLN A 85 12.83 12.28 -0.11
CA GLN A 85 11.99 11.07 -0.11
C GLN A 85 10.53 11.37 -0.44
N LEU A 86 10.01 12.54 -0.05
CA LEU A 86 8.65 13.00 -0.36
C LEU A 86 8.49 13.47 -1.82
N HIS A 87 9.61 13.80 -2.48
CA HIS A 87 9.66 14.21 -3.87
C HIS A 87 10.54 13.27 -4.71
N PRO A 88 10.11 12.00 -4.90
CA PRO A 88 10.90 11.00 -5.59
C PRO A 88 11.15 11.41 -7.04
N THR A 89 12.40 11.29 -7.45
CA THR A 89 12.80 11.42 -8.85
C THR A 89 12.79 10.03 -9.52
N GLN A 90 13.09 9.96 -10.82
CA GLN A 90 13.24 8.66 -11.47
C GLN A 90 14.32 7.83 -10.74
N ALA A 91 13.92 6.67 -10.23
CA ALA A 91 14.78 5.82 -9.42
C ALA A 91 15.99 5.33 -10.23
N ALA A 92 17.19 5.73 -9.82
CA ALA A 92 18.44 5.19 -10.35
C ALA A 92 18.77 3.86 -9.67
N LEU A 93 18.27 2.75 -10.24
CA LEU A 93 18.59 1.39 -9.81
C LEU A 93 19.98 0.97 -10.35
N PRO A 94 20.70 0.06 -9.64
CA PRO A 94 21.93 -0.51 -10.17
C PRO A 94 21.71 -1.17 -11.54
N PRO A 95 22.65 -1.06 -12.51
CA PRO A 95 22.44 -1.59 -13.86
C PRO A 95 22.10 -3.07 -13.93
N ALA A 96 22.70 -3.89 -13.05
CA ALA A 96 22.39 -5.33 -12.97
C ALA A 96 20.95 -5.59 -12.50
N VAL A 97 20.43 -4.77 -11.58
CA VAL A 97 19.05 -4.87 -11.09
C VAL A 97 18.08 -4.42 -12.17
N LEU A 98 18.38 -3.33 -12.87
CA LEU A 98 17.58 -2.85 -13.99
C LEU A 98 17.50 -3.90 -15.10
N ALA A 99 18.64 -4.48 -15.50
CA ALA A 99 18.68 -5.55 -16.49
C ALA A 99 17.84 -6.78 -16.08
N GLN A 100 17.79 -7.11 -14.78
CA GLN A 100 16.94 -8.18 -14.28
C GLN A 100 15.46 -7.84 -14.41
N ILE A 101 15.06 -6.61 -14.08
CA ILE A 101 13.67 -6.14 -14.21
C ILE A 101 13.25 -6.09 -15.69
N ASP A 102 14.12 -5.57 -16.55
CA ASP A 102 13.87 -5.44 -18.00
C ASP A 102 13.80 -6.80 -18.71
N ALA A 103 14.41 -7.84 -18.12
CA ALA A 103 14.33 -9.21 -18.62
C ALA A 103 12.99 -9.91 -18.27
N MET A 104 12.19 -9.35 -17.37
CA MET A 104 10.92 -9.96 -16.95
C MET A 104 9.85 -9.83 -18.04
N THR A 105 9.00 -10.84 -18.17
CA THR A 105 7.89 -10.82 -19.14
C THR A 105 6.91 -9.68 -18.85
N ILE A 106 6.63 -9.41 -17.57
CA ILE A 106 5.76 -8.30 -17.14
C ILE A 106 6.31 -6.91 -17.51
N SER A 107 7.61 -6.79 -17.76
CA SER A 107 8.27 -5.53 -18.15
C SER A 107 8.37 -5.38 -19.66
N GLN A 108 8.48 -6.49 -20.38
CA GLN A 108 8.66 -6.52 -21.83
C GLN A 108 7.33 -6.44 -22.60
N ARG A 109 6.23 -6.79 -21.96
CA ARG A 109 4.95 -7.03 -22.63
C ARG A 109 3.83 -6.22 -22.00
N PRO A 110 2.97 -5.56 -22.81
CA PRO A 110 1.81 -4.86 -22.29
C PRO A 110 0.88 -5.80 -21.52
N MET A 111 0.37 -5.34 -20.38
CA MET A 111 -0.51 -6.16 -19.52
C MET A 111 -1.75 -6.67 -20.24
N ILE A 112 -2.36 -5.85 -21.11
CA ILE A 112 -3.55 -6.25 -21.86
C ILE A 112 -3.28 -7.44 -22.79
N GLU A 113 -2.09 -7.50 -23.38
CA GLU A 113 -1.69 -8.62 -24.23
C GLU A 113 -1.47 -9.88 -23.40
N LEU A 114 -0.74 -9.77 -22.28
CA LEU A 114 -0.54 -10.86 -21.33
C LEU A 114 -1.87 -11.42 -20.81
N ALA A 115 -2.77 -10.55 -20.35
CA ALA A 115 -4.06 -10.94 -19.82
C ALA A 115 -4.92 -11.66 -20.87
N ARG A 116 -4.95 -11.14 -22.11
CA ARG A 116 -5.68 -11.74 -23.24
C ARG A 116 -5.11 -13.11 -23.61
N GLU A 117 -3.80 -13.24 -23.71
CA GLU A 117 -3.15 -14.50 -24.05
C GLU A 117 -3.37 -15.57 -22.99
N MET A 118 -3.21 -15.22 -21.71
CA MET A 118 -3.47 -16.15 -20.61
C MET A 118 -4.94 -16.58 -20.56
N ALA A 119 -5.88 -15.69 -20.91
CA ALA A 119 -7.29 -16.04 -21.03
C ALA A 119 -7.55 -17.01 -22.19
N GLU A 120 -6.96 -16.77 -23.36
CA GLU A 120 -7.12 -17.61 -24.55
C GLU A 120 -6.46 -18.98 -24.37
N GLN A 121 -5.23 -19.04 -23.85
CA GLN A 121 -4.52 -20.28 -23.56
C GLN A 121 -5.33 -21.16 -22.59
N ARG A 122 -5.94 -20.57 -21.56
CA ARG A 122 -6.84 -21.30 -20.64
C ARG A 122 -8.09 -21.81 -21.36
N ARG A 123 -8.73 -21.00 -22.20
CA ARG A 123 -9.92 -21.38 -22.96
C ARG A 123 -9.63 -22.57 -23.87
N GLN A 124 -8.53 -22.52 -24.61
CA GLN A 124 -8.07 -23.60 -25.48
C GLN A 124 -7.77 -24.86 -24.68
N ALA A 125 -7.04 -24.75 -23.57
CA ALA A 125 -6.74 -25.89 -22.70
C ALA A 125 -8.00 -26.57 -22.15
N VAL A 126 -9.02 -25.80 -21.75
CA VAL A 126 -10.28 -26.36 -21.23
C VAL A 126 -11.13 -27.03 -22.32
N ALA A 127 -11.05 -26.53 -23.57
CA ALA A 127 -11.77 -27.05 -24.72
C ALA A 127 -11.20 -28.36 -25.29
N LEU A 128 -10.01 -28.78 -24.87
CA LEU A 128 -9.43 -30.07 -25.24
C LEU A 128 -10.32 -31.23 -24.76
N THR A 129 -10.57 -32.18 -25.66
CA THR A 129 -11.35 -33.40 -25.39
C THR A 129 -10.50 -34.53 -24.84
N ASP A 130 -9.20 -34.55 -25.17
CA ASP A 130 -8.25 -35.52 -24.66
C ASP A 130 -7.80 -35.14 -23.25
N ASP A 131 -7.99 -36.03 -22.28
CA ASP A 131 -7.77 -35.76 -20.86
C ASP A 131 -6.30 -35.48 -20.53
N ASP A 132 -5.37 -36.19 -21.18
CA ASP A 132 -3.94 -36.05 -20.89
C ASP A 132 -3.37 -34.78 -21.53
N ALA A 133 -3.77 -34.46 -22.76
CA ALA A 133 -3.48 -33.18 -23.41
C ALA A 133 -4.06 -32.01 -22.61
N LYS A 134 -5.30 -32.13 -22.13
CA LYS A 134 -5.95 -31.12 -21.28
C LYS A 134 -5.17 -30.87 -19.99
N LYS A 135 -4.79 -31.93 -19.27
CA LYS A 135 -3.98 -31.81 -18.05
C LYS A 135 -2.63 -31.16 -18.33
N ALA A 136 -1.96 -31.54 -19.42
CA ALA A 136 -0.67 -30.97 -19.81
C ALA A 136 -0.80 -29.47 -20.14
N ALA A 137 -1.80 -29.07 -20.91
CA ALA A 137 -2.05 -27.68 -21.27
C ALA A 137 -2.39 -26.80 -20.06
N LEU A 138 -3.24 -27.29 -19.16
CA LEU A 138 -3.56 -26.59 -17.91
C LEU A 138 -2.36 -26.46 -16.98
N LYS A 139 -1.49 -27.48 -16.92
CA LYS A 139 -0.24 -27.43 -16.16
C LYS A 139 0.70 -26.37 -16.72
N ALA A 140 0.88 -26.32 -18.04
CA ALA A 140 1.71 -25.30 -18.69
C ALA A 140 1.18 -23.88 -18.40
N TRP A 141 -0.13 -23.68 -18.58
CA TRP A 141 -0.78 -22.41 -18.24
C TRP A 141 -0.57 -22.01 -16.77
N GLN A 142 -0.68 -22.96 -15.84
CA GLN A 142 -0.45 -22.70 -14.42
C GLN A 142 1.00 -22.31 -14.13
N GLN A 143 1.97 -22.91 -14.84
CA GLN A 143 3.38 -22.55 -14.72
C GLN A 143 3.63 -21.13 -15.21
N ASP A 144 3.05 -20.74 -16.35
CA ASP A 144 3.14 -19.37 -16.87
C ASP A 144 2.53 -18.35 -15.90
N MET A 145 1.32 -18.62 -15.41
CA MET A 145 0.67 -17.74 -14.44
C MET A 145 1.47 -17.62 -13.14
N THR A 146 2.07 -18.71 -12.67
CA THR A 146 2.93 -18.69 -11.48
C THR A 146 4.18 -17.86 -11.71
N ARG A 147 4.79 -17.95 -12.91
CA ARG A 147 5.95 -17.15 -13.28
C ARG A 147 5.62 -15.65 -13.30
N LEU A 148 4.51 -15.23 -13.91
CA LEU A 148 4.10 -13.82 -13.92
C LEU A 148 3.90 -13.25 -12.51
N GLY A 149 3.24 -14.01 -11.62
CA GLY A 149 3.10 -13.62 -10.21
C GLY A 149 4.44 -13.50 -9.47
N ARG A 150 5.37 -14.43 -9.73
CA ARG A 150 6.73 -14.38 -9.15
C ARG A 150 7.57 -13.22 -9.68
N GLU A 151 7.46 -12.90 -10.97
CA GLU A 151 8.13 -11.74 -11.56
C GLU A 151 7.68 -10.45 -10.87
N ALA A 152 6.36 -10.28 -10.65
CA ALA A 152 5.83 -9.10 -9.95
C ALA A 152 6.40 -8.98 -8.52
N GLN A 153 6.36 -10.09 -7.75
CA GLN A 153 6.95 -10.14 -6.40
C GLN A 153 8.46 -9.84 -6.40
N THR A 154 9.18 -10.39 -7.38
CA THR A 154 10.63 -10.20 -7.49
C THR A 154 10.94 -8.73 -7.78
N ARG A 155 10.18 -8.10 -8.69
CA ARG A 155 10.37 -6.68 -9.03
C ARG A 155 10.10 -5.77 -7.85
N GLU A 156 9.04 -6.02 -7.09
CA GLU A 156 8.72 -5.29 -5.85
C GLU A 156 9.90 -5.38 -4.85
N ILE A 157 10.42 -6.58 -4.61
CA ILE A 157 11.56 -6.80 -3.71
C ILE A 157 12.82 -6.08 -4.22
N LEU A 158 13.11 -6.15 -5.52
CA LEU A 158 14.26 -5.46 -6.10
C LEU A 158 14.15 -3.94 -5.94
N ARG A 159 12.94 -3.37 -6.10
CA ARG A 159 12.70 -1.95 -5.86
C ARG A 159 12.85 -1.60 -4.38
N ALA A 160 12.23 -2.37 -3.48
CA ALA A 160 12.36 -2.18 -2.04
C ALA A 160 13.83 -2.16 -1.57
N LEU A 161 14.67 -3.05 -2.11
CA LEU A 161 16.08 -3.16 -1.73
C LEU A 161 17.00 -2.11 -2.37
N TYR A 162 16.74 -1.71 -3.62
CA TYR A 162 17.72 -0.94 -4.40
C TYR A 162 17.26 0.46 -4.82
N SER A 163 15.97 0.77 -4.70
CA SER A 163 15.43 2.10 -5.04
C SER A 163 15.96 3.15 -4.08
N PRO A 164 16.42 4.33 -4.56
CA PRO A 164 16.68 5.47 -3.68
C PRO A 164 15.41 6.04 -3.03
N ASN A 165 14.23 5.75 -3.57
CA ASN A 165 12.97 6.35 -3.17
C ASN A 165 12.25 5.43 -2.15
N GLN A 166 12.90 5.19 -1.02
CA GLN A 166 12.47 4.22 -0.02
C GLN A 166 11.06 4.49 0.51
N VAL A 167 10.72 5.76 0.81
CA VAL A 167 9.36 6.12 1.27
C VAL A 167 8.30 5.85 0.19
N GLN A 168 8.64 6.01 -1.10
CA GLN A 168 7.74 5.64 -2.19
C GLN A 168 7.48 4.13 -2.22
N GLU A 169 8.50 3.30 -2.03
CA GLU A 169 8.33 1.84 -2.05
C GLU A 169 7.57 1.34 -0.82
N GLU A 170 7.82 1.90 0.38
CA GLU A 170 7.05 1.59 1.59
C GLU A 170 5.57 1.96 1.44
N MET A 171 5.29 3.16 0.92
CA MET A 171 3.91 3.59 0.67
C MET A 171 3.25 2.77 -0.43
N THR A 172 3.99 2.36 -1.47
CA THR A 172 3.50 1.44 -2.50
C THR A 172 3.08 0.12 -1.87
N TRP A 173 3.92 -0.46 -1.01
CA TRP A 173 3.58 -1.68 -0.26
C TRP A 173 2.36 -1.49 0.65
N PHE A 174 2.29 -0.38 1.40
CA PHE A 174 1.13 -0.06 2.22
C PHE A 174 -0.17 -0.03 1.41
N TRP A 175 -0.17 0.65 0.27
CA TRP A 175 -1.34 0.74 -0.60
C TRP A 175 -1.68 -0.57 -1.31
N MET A 176 -0.68 -1.38 -1.68
CA MET A 176 -0.89 -2.75 -2.20
C MET A 176 -1.57 -3.66 -1.18
N ASN A 177 -1.32 -3.45 0.11
CA ASN A 177 -2.00 -4.17 1.19
C ASN A 177 -3.39 -3.60 1.47
N HIS A 178 -3.58 -2.28 1.40
CA HIS A 178 -4.87 -1.64 1.63
C HIS A 178 -5.87 -1.92 0.49
N PHE A 179 -5.42 -1.73 -0.76
CA PHE A 179 -6.18 -2.05 -1.97
C PHE A 179 -5.77 -3.42 -2.51
N ASN A 180 -5.91 -4.43 -1.66
CA ASN A 180 -5.50 -5.79 -1.97
C ASN A 180 -6.32 -6.40 -3.11
N VAL A 181 -5.65 -7.23 -3.91
CA VAL A 181 -6.30 -8.14 -4.85
C VAL A 181 -5.80 -9.57 -4.61
N PHE A 182 -6.71 -10.53 -4.63
CA PHE A 182 -6.36 -11.93 -4.38
C PHE A 182 -5.67 -12.54 -5.60
N LEU A 183 -4.36 -12.79 -5.50
CA LEU A 183 -3.50 -13.25 -6.59
C LEU A 183 -4.02 -14.51 -7.32
N TYR A 184 -4.73 -15.41 -6.61
CA TYR A 184 -5.21 -16.67 -7.17
C TYR A 184 -6.64 -16.57 -7.77
N LYS A 185 -7.27 -15.38 -7.77
CA LYS A 185 -8.57 -15.15 -8.41
C LYS A 185 -8.39 -14.80 -9.89
N GLY A 186 -9.12 -15.51 -10.74
CA GLY A 186 -9.13 -15.30 -12.18
C GLY A 186 -7.71 -15.26 -12.78
N ASN A 187 -7.46 -14.25 -13.61
CA ASN A 187 -6.18 -14.04 -14.28
C ASN A 187 -5.32 -12.95 -13.61
N ILE A 188 -5.54 -12.65 -12.32
CA ILE A 188 -4.90 -11.50 -11.64
C ILE A 188 -3.37 -11.54 -11.71
N ARG A 189 -2.74 -12.72 -11.69
CA ARG A 189 -1.27 -12.85 -11.86
C ARG A 189 -0.72 -12.24 -13.16
N ALA A 190 -1.53 -12.17 -14.22
CA ALA A 190 -1.13 -11.53 -15.47
C ALA A 190 -1.24 -9.99 -15.42
N THR A 191 -1.96 -9.45 -14.44
CA THR A 191 -2.26 -8.02 -14.30
C THR A 191 -1.63 -7.38 -13.07
N ILE A 192 -1.18 -8.17 -12.09
CA ILE A 192 -0.72 -7.67 -10.79
C ILE A 192 0.54 -6.82 -10.90
N GLY A 193 1.44 -7.14 -11.84
CA GLY A 193 2.61 -6.31 -12.11
C GLY A 193 2.21 -4.91 -12.60
N ASP A 194 1.25 -4.81 -13.51
CA ASP A 194 0.76 -3.51 -13.98
C ASP A 194 0.02 -2.76 -12.87
N TYR A 195 -0.76 -3.47 -12.06
CA TYR A 195 -1.47 -2.89 -10.92
C TYR A 195 -0.53 -2.17 -9.94
N GLU A 196 0.61 -2.80 -9.62
CA GLU A 196 1.67 -2.16 -8.85
C GLU A 196 2.26 -0.95 -9.60
N ASP A 197 2.65 -1.12 -10.86
CA ASP A 197 3.51 -0.19 -11.60
C ASP A 197 2.80 1.03 -12.17
N ALA A 198 1.54 0.88 -12.58
CA ALA A 198 0.74 1.92 -13.22
C ALA A 198 -0.34 2.49 -12.30
N ALA A 199 -0.98 1.66 -11.47
CA ALA A 199 -2.08 2.12 -10.63
C ALA A 199 -1.60 2.64 -9.27
N ILE A 200 -0.72 1.92 -8.58
CA ILE A 200 -0.36 2.24 -7.19
C ILE A 200 0.92 3.08 -7.09
N ARG A 201 2.06 2.57 -7.57
CA ARG A 201 3.39 3.16 -7.33
C ARG A 201 3.52 4.62 -7.79
N PRO A 202 2.97 5.04 -8.95
CA PRO A 202 3.03 6.45 -9.38
C PRO A 202 2.23 7.40 -8.47
N HIS A 203 1.23 6.89 -7.76
CA HIS A 203 0.31 7.67 -6.94
C HIS A 203 0.54 7.50 -5.43
N ALA A 204 1.54 6.70 -5.02
CA ALA A 204 1.74 6.30 -3.62
C ALA A 204 1.94 7.48 -2.64
N LEU A 205 2.55 8.58 -3.11
CA LEU A 205 2.76 9.83 -2.37
C LEU A 205 1.89 10.99 -2.88
N GLY A 206 0.95 10.70 -3.78
CA GLY A 206 0.13 11.68 -4.46
C GLY A 206 -1.22 11.96 -3.77
N LYS A 207 -2.17 12.47 -4.55
CA LYS A 207 -3.53 12.70 -4.06
C LYS A 207 -4.29 11.37 -3.99
N PHE A 208 -4.92 11.10 -2.84
CA PHE A 208 -5.72 9.90 -2.63
C PHE A 208 -6.80 9.68 -3.70
N ARG A 209 -7.47 10.75 -4.14
CA ARG A 209 -8.49 10.67 -5.20
C ARG A 209 -7.94 10.05 -6.49
N ASP A 210 -6.72 10.43 -6.88
CA ASP A 210 -6.12 9.99 -8.13
C ASP A 210 -5.66 8.53 -7.99
N LEU A 211 -5.09 8.14 -6.83
CA LEU A 211 -4.80 6.74 -6.49
C LEU A 211 -6.06 5.87 -6.52
N LEU A 212 -7.13 6.29 -5.84
CA LEU A 212 -8.39 5.56 -5.79
C LEU A 212 -8.99 5.40 -7.19
N GLY A 213 -8.93 6.47 -8.00
CA GLY A 213 -9.37 6.42 -9.39
C GLY A 213 -8.58 5.39 -10.21
N ALA A 214 -7.25 5.39 -10.09
CA ALA A 214 -6.39 4.42 -10.78
C ALA A 214 -6.68 2.98 -10.34
N VAL A 215 -6.82 2.75 -9.03
CA VAL A 215 -7.13 1.42 -8.47
C VAL A 215 -8.51 0.92 -8.92
N ALA A 216 -9.56 1.73 -8.77
CA ALA A 216 -10.94 1.31 -9.00
C ALA A 216 -11.22 0.94 -10.47
N HIS A 217 -10.49 1.54 -11.41
CA HIS A 217 -10.64 1.26 -12.85
C HIS A 217 -9.62 0.23 -13.36
N HIS A 218 -8.66 -0.20 -12.55
CA HIS A 218 -7.64 -1.13 -13.00
C HIS A 218 -8.23 -2.54 -13.22
N PRO A 219 -7.88 -3.25 -14.33
CA PRO A 219 -8.43 -4.58 -14.61
C PRO A 219 -8.26 -5.61 -13.49
N ALA A 220 -7.15 -5.56 -12.75
CA ALA A 220 -6.93 -6.44 -11.60
C ALA A 220 -8.03 -6.28 -10.52
N MET A 221 -8.42 -5.04 -10.22
CA MET A 221 -9.45 -4.75 -9.22
C MET A 221 -10.85 -5.12 -9.72
N LEU A 222 -11.14 -4.83 -10.99
CA LEU A 222 -12.41 -5.20 -11.61
C LEU A 222 -12.62 -6.73 -11.61
N VAL A 223 -11.57 -7.51 -11.88
CA VAL A 223 -11.62 -8.98 -11.77
C VAL A 223 -11.72 -9.42 -10.31
N HIS A 224 -11.05 -8.72 -9.39
CA HIS A 224 -11.08 -9.07 -7.97
C HIS A 224 -12.48 -8.89 -7.36
N LEU A 225 -13.21 -7.87 -7.77
CA LEU A 225 -14.56 -7.54 -7.30
C LEU A 225 -15.68 -8.15 -8.17
N ASP A 226 -15.34 -9.05 -9.11
CA ASP A 226 -16.30 -9.64 -10.07
C ASP A 226 -17.09 -8.63 -10.93
N ASN A 227 -16.67 -7.35 -10.97
CA ASN A 227 -17.28 -6.28 -11.77
C ASN A 227 -17.17 -6.47 -13.29
N VAL A 228 -16.41 -7.47 -13.75
CA VAL A 228 -16.31 -7.86 -15.16
C VAL A 228 -17.42 -8.83 -15.60
N GLN A 229 -18.21 -9.35 -14.67
CA GLN A 229 -19.33 -10.24 -14.94
C GLN A 229 -20.63 -9.47 -14.68
N ASN A 230 -21.60 -9.63 -15.58
CA ASN A 230 -22.96 -9.15 -15.36
C ASN A 230 -23.88 -10.35 -15.58
N ALA A 231 -24.57 -10.80 -14.54
CA ALA A 231 -25.64 -11.77 -14.67
C ALA A 231 -26.98 -11.01 -14.66
N ALA A 232 -27.77 -11.12 -15.73
CA ALA A 232 -29.11 -10.53 -15.74
C ALA A 232 -29.93 -11.11 -14.58
N GLY A 233 -30.39 -10.26 -13.66
CA GLY A 233 -31.21 -10.65 -12.51
C GLY A 233 -30.46 -10.80 -11.17
N HIS A 234 -29.14 -10.61 -11.13
CA HIS A 234 -28.37 -10.58 -9.89
C HIS A 234 -27.56 -9.28 -9.80
N VAL A 235 -27.56 -8.64 -8.62
CA VAL A 235 -26.65 -7.53 -8.34
C VAL A 235 -25.26 -8.13 -8.14
N ASN A 236 -24.23 -7.54 -8.75
CA ASN A 236 -22.85 -7.93 -8.48
C ASN A 236 -22.55 -7.56 -7.01
N GLU A 237 -22.30 -8.57 -6.17
CA GLU A 237 -21.94 -8.40 -4.75
C GLU A 237 -20.42 -8.32 -4.56
#